data_AF-A0A523PNW3-F1
#
_entry.id   AF-A0A523PNW3-F1
#
_cell.length_a   1.000
_cell.length_b   1.000
_cell.length_c   1.000
_cell.angle_alpha   90.00
_cell.angle_beta   90.00
_cell.angle_gamma   90.00
#
_symmetry.space_group_name_H-M   'P 1'
#
loop_
_entity.id
_entity.type
_entity.pdbx_description
1 polymer ?
#
loop_
_entity_poly.entity_id
_entity_poly.type
_entity_poly.pdbx_seq_one_letter_code
_entity_poly.pdbx_strand_id
1 'polypeptide(L)'
;MAGLRVERAWTRSSLAGSVMTPTTPPAVALFVLAGFSLAQDNILILLADDMGVDNVGVYAEGGTPPATPTIDALAQTGVLFRNAWSNPLCSPTRATIQTGRYGFRTGIGHLVTNNSQPLAFDEVTLPEMLDAGETGYAHAAFGKWHLGNDDVGGPLAANLAGYGHFVGTEENFVGAYGYYHWPKIENGFESISAQYATSDNIDEAAAWMDVAPEPWLCYIAFNAPHNPLHWPPKYLHSVDLPDVDDPRRSPNSFFRAACESMDAEILRLFTLMGDKYDRTNIFFIGDNGTPHDVTVPPFDPDHAKLTPYEGGINVPFIVSGPAVVQPGRESDALISTADVYMTVAGLAGMSSLPLQNPVDSVSLVPYLDDPDQESIRSTVFSEFFFPDLDNPTIVWRMIRDNRYKLIVRGGQQAGRELYDLQDDPFERKNLMDEPMTPDQMAAFLYLSQELVDLLATG
;
A
#
# COMPACT_ATOMS: atom_id res chain seq x y z
N MET A 1 56.76 5.29 -48.24
CA MET A 1 56.82 4.78 -49.63
C MET A 1 57.22 3.32 -49.59
N ALA A 2 56.69 2.53 -50.53
CA ALA A 2 56.93 1.11 -50.79
C ALA A 2 58.40 0.68 -50.59
N GLY A 3 58.75 -0.56 -50.25
CA GLY A 3 58.14 -1.87 -50.40
C GLY A 3 59.29 -2.87 -50.63
N LEU A 4 58.96 -4.16 -50.79
CA LEU A 4 59.87 -5.28 -51.12
C LEU A 4 60.77 -5.76 -49.95
N ARG A 5 61.16 -7.03 -49.78
CA ARG A 5 61.04 -8.25 -50.61
C ARG A 5 61.20 -9.50 -49.71
N VAL A 6 60.65 -10.63 -50.17
CA VAL A 6 60.77 -11.98 -49.60
C VAL A 6 62.06 -12.65 -50.10
N GLU A 7 62.82 -13.33 -49.25
CA GLU A 7 63.66 -14.48 -49.63
C GLU A 7 63.69 -15.56 -48.55
N ARG A 8 63.56 -16.82 -48.98
CA ARG A 8 63.67 -18.06 -48.20
C ARG A 8 65.09 -18.61 -48.34
N ALA A 9 65.68 -19.18 -47.29
CA ALA A 9 66.54 -20.35 -47.43
C ALA A 9 66.71 -21.14 -46.11
N TRP A 10 66.70 -22.45 -46.30
CA TRP A 10 66.69 -23.57 -45.37
C TRP A 10 68.00 -23.78 -44.59
N THR A 11 67.91 -24.39 -43.40
CA THR A 11 68.75 -25.55 -43.03
C THR A 11 68.05 -26.43 -41.99
N ARG A 12 68.12 -27.75 -42.21
CA ARG A 12 67.61 -28.83 -41.37
C ARG A 12 68.65 -29.20 -40.31
N SER A 13 68.26 -29.62 -39.10
CA SER A 13 68.77 -30.87 -38.51
C SER A 13 68.00 -31.34 -37.25
N SER A 14 67.94 -32.68 -37.17
CA SER A 14 67.63 -33.59 -36.06
C SER A 14 66.27 -33.54 -35.36
N LEU A 15 65.49 -34.56 -35.73
CA LEU A 15 64.41 -35.21 -34.99
C LEU A 15 64.93 -35.87 -33.70
N ALA A 16 64.22 -35.68 -32.61
CA ALA A 16 64.11 -36.66 -31.52
C ALA A 16 62.62 -36.79 -31.18
N GLY A 17 62.09 -38.00 -31.34
CA GLY A 17 60.68 -38.31 -31.15
C GLY A 17 60.26 -38.24 -29.69
N SER A 18 59.08 -37.68 -29.45
CA SER A 18 58.27 -37.96 -28.27
C SER A 18 56.84 -38.26 -28.72
N VAL A 19 56.27 -39.25 -28.05
CA VAL A 19 55.01 -39.92 -28.33
C VAL A 19 53.85 -38.93 -28.16
N MET A 20 53.08 -38.69 -29.22
CA MET A 20 51.81 -37.95 -29.15
C MET A 20 50.73 -38.86 -28.54
N THR A 21 50.30 -38.52 -27.33
CA THR A 21 49.00 -38.95 -26.79
C THR A 21 47.89 -38.16 -27.51
N PRO A 22 46.79 -38.79 -27.95
CA PRO A 22 45.67 -38.08 -28.57
C PRO A 22 44.98 -37.23 -27.50
N THR A 23 45.17 -35.91 -27.55
CA THR A 23 44.36 -34.97 -26.78
C THR A 23 43.01 -34.83 -27.48
N THR A 24 41.99 -35.49 -26.94
CA THR A 24 40.59 -35.15 -27.22
C THR A 24 40.36 -33.68 -26.88
N PRO A 25 39.76 -32.87 -27.78
CA PRO A 25 39.37 -31.50 -27.44
C PRO A 25 38.37 -31.54 -26.27
N PRO A 26 38.40 -30.58 -25.34
CA PRO A 26 37.42 -30.52 -24.27
C PRO A 26 36.04 -30.37 -24.93
N ALA A 27 35.12 -31.27 -24.57
CA ALA A 27 33.72 -31.11 -24.91
C ALA A 27 33.25 -29.79 -24.29
N VAL A 28 32.98 -28.80 -25.13
CA VAL A 28 32.21 -27.62 -24.72
C VAL A 28 30.81 -28.14 -24.46
N ALA A 29 30.52 -28.48 -23.20
CA ALA A 29 29.17 -28.68 -22.74
C ALA A 29 28.47 -27.32 -22.86
N LEU A 30 27.72 -27.14 -23.94
CA LEU A 30 26.77 -26.05 -24.07
C LEU A 30 25.67 -26.34 -23.04
N PHE A 31 25.85 -25.84 -21.81
CA PHE A 31 24.73 -25.72 -20.89
C PHE A 31 23.79 -24.70 -21.52
N VAL A 32 22.77 -25.19 -22.21
CA VAL A 32 21.54 -24.44 -22.35
C VAL A 32 21.01 -24.32 -20.93
N LEU A 33 21.38 -23.25 -20.24
CA LEU A 33 20.56 -22.72 -19.17
C LEU A 33 19.24 -22.41 -19.86
N ALA A 34 18.30 -23.35 -19.79
CA ALA A 34 16.90 -23.00 -19.90
C ALA A 34 16.71 -21.97 -18.80
N GLY A 35 16.72 -20.70 -19.18
CA GLY A 35 16.21 -19.65 -18.33
C GLY A 35 14.76 -20.01 -18.10
N PHE A 36 14.49 -20.73 -17.01
CA PHE A 36 13.25 -20.52 -16.31
C PHE A 36 13.32 -19.04 -15.92
N SER A 37 12.75 -18.18 -16.76
CA SER A 37 12.09 -17.01 -16.21
C SER A 37 11.17 -17.60 -15.16
N LEU A 38 11.50 -17.44 -13.89
CA LEU A 38 10.49 -17.56 -12.86
C LEU A 38 9.37 -16.64 -13.36
N ALA A 39 8.22 -17.21 -13.70
CA ALA A 39 7.10 -16.40 -14.12
C ALA A 39 6.86 -15.42 -12.98
N GLN A 40 6.94 -14.12 -13.25
CA GLN A 40 6.67 -13.13 -12.23
C GLN A 40 5.21 -13.32 -11.80
N ASP A 41 4.99 -13.40 -10.49
CA ASP A 41 3.65 -13.57 -9.94
C ASP A 41 2.86 -12.27 -10.09
N ASN A 42 1.54 -12.37 -10.18
CA ASN A 42 0.68 -11.20 -10.19
C ASN A 42 0.73 -10.48 -8.85
N ILE A 43 0.31 -9.21 -8.85
CA ILE A 43 0.21 -8.39 -7.65
C ILE A 43 -1.21 -7.82 -7.55
N LEU A 44 -1.90 -8.11 -6.45
CA LEU A 44 -3.21 -7.57 -6.12
C LEU A 44 -3.11 -6.72 -4.85
N ILE A 45 -3.54 -5.47 -4.94
CA ILE A 45 -3.64 -4.55 -3.81
C ILE A 45 -5.12 -4.32 -3.53
N LEU A 46 -5.57 -4.73 -2.34
CA LEU A 46 -6.91 -4.50 -1.81
C LEU A 46 -6.82 -3.41 -0.74
N LEU A 47 -7.42 -2.25 -1.01
CA LEU A 47 -7.44 -1.12 -0.09
C LEU A 47 -8.86 -0.89 0.44
N ALA A 48 -9.05 -1.07 1.75
CA ALA A 48 -10.28 -0.78 2.47
C ALA A 48 -10.30 0.68 2.93
N ASP A 49 -11.43 1.36 2.72
CA ASP A 49 -11.59 2.77 3.06
C ASP A 49 -12.24 2.91 4.44
N ASP A 50 -11.60 3.61 5.38
CA ASP A 50 -12.09 3.81 6.76
C ASP A 50 -12.09 2.57 7.66
N MET A 51 -11.20 1.61 7.42
CA MET A 51 -11.10 0.38 8.21
C MET A 51 -9.79 0.30 9.00
N GLY A 52 -9.86 0.59 10.29
CA GLY A 52 -8.76 0.42 11.25
C GLY A 52 -8.62 -1.01 11.80
N VAL A 53 -7.54 -1.25 12.54
CA VAL A 53 -7.20 -2.57 13.14
C VAL A 53 -8.26 -3.06 14.15
N ASP A 54 -9.04 -2.15 14.72
CA ASP A 54 -10.17 -2.45 15.62
C ASP A 54 -11.33 -3.17 14.91
N ASN A 55 -11.38 -3.12 13.58
CA ASN A 55 -12.42 -3.75 12.76
C ASN A 55 -11.95 -4.99 11.98
N VAL A 56 -10.74 -5.51 12.23
CA VAL A 56 -10.24 -6.74 11.60
C VAL A 56 -10.00 -7.81 12.66
N GLY A 57 -10.66 -8.96 12.53
CA GLY A 57 -10.69 -10.01 13.55
C GLY A 57 -9.31 -10.50 13.98
N VAL A 58 -8.43 -10.79 13.01
CA VAL A 58 -7.08 -11.35 13.26
C VAL A 58 -6.14 -10.39 14.01
N TYR A 59 -6.41 -9.08 14.01
CA TYR A 59 -5.64 -8.13 14.82
C TYR A 59 -5.95 -8.28 16.31
N ALA A 60 -7.16 -8.72 16.68
CA ALA A 60 -7.58 -8.87 18.08
C ALA A 60 -7.46 -7.58 18.93
N GLU A 61 -7.50 -6.41 18.30
CA GLU A 61 -7.39 -5.12 18.99
C GLU A 61 -8.76 -4.50 19.28
N GLY A 62 -9.79 -4.78 18.47
CA GLY A 62 -11.16 -4.38 18.75
C GLY A 62 -11.90 -5.38 19.64
N GLY A 63 -12.69 -4.89 20.60
CA GLY A 63 -13.44 -5.74 21.54
C GLY A 63 -14.54 -6.57 20.87
N THR A 64 -15.09 -6.08 19.77
CA THR A 64 -16.07 -6.79 18.93
C THR A 64 -15.87 -6.38 17.48
N PRO A 65 -14.95 -6.97 16.70
CA PRO A 65 -14.81 -6.67 15.27
C PRO A 65 -15.94 -7.31 14.44
N PRO A 66 -16.23 -6.84 13.21
CA PRO A 66 -17.07 -7.56 12.24
C PRO A 66 -16.45 -8.92 11.86
N ALA A 67 -17.27 -9.83 11.30
CA ALA A 67 -16.77 -11.13 10.86
C ALA A 67 -16.10 -11.04 9.48
N THR A 68 -14.77 -11.08 9.44
CA THR A 68 -13.97 -10.95 8.22
C THR A 68 -13.13 -12.20 7.94
N PRO A 69 -13.75 -13.38 7.77
CA PRO A 69 -13.03 -14.65 7.67
C PRO A 69 -12.08 -14.73 6.47
N THR A 70 -12.34 -14.00 5.40
CA THR A 70 -11.49 -14.00 4.20
C THR A 70 -10.22 -13.21 4.43
N ILE A 71 -10.35 -12.01 5.02
CA ILE A 71 -9.21 -11.18 5.44
C ILE A 71 -8.40 -11.91 6.53
N ASP A 72 -9.06 -12.53 7.50
CA ASP A 72 -8.40 -13.31 8.55
C ASP A 72 -7.62 -14.51 7.96
N ALA A 73 -8.12 -15.12 6.88
CA ALA A 73 -7.43 -16.20 6.20
C ALA A 73 -6.16 -15.76 5.45
N LEU A 74 -6.09 -14.50 4.97
CA LEU A 74 -4.87 -13.96 4.35
C LEU A 74 -3.70 -13.94 5.34
N ALA A 75 -3.96 -13.71 6.62
CA ALA A 75 -2.91 -13.78 7.65
C ALA A 75 -2.36 -15.21 7.82
N GLN A 76 -3.19 -16.24 7.63
CA GLN A 76 -2.77 -17.65 7.71
C GLN A 76 -1.88 -18.06 6.53
N THR A 77 -2.07 -17.42 5.38
CA THR A 77 -1.28 -17.66 4.16
C THR A 77 -0.26 -16.55 3.89
N GLY A 78 0.00 -15.70 4.89
CA GLY A 78 0.80 -14.50 4.72
C GLY A 78 1.60 -14.08 5.96
N VAL A 79 1.97 -12.80 5.96
CA VAL A 79 2.57 -12.05 7.07
C VAL A 79 1.60 -10.94 7.46
N LEU A 80 1.17 -10.93 8.71
CA LEU A 80 0.41 -9.83 9.31
C LEU A 80 1.39 -8.84 9.96
N PHE A 81 1.32 -7.57 9.59
CA PHE A 81 2.16 -6.52 10.18
C PHE A 81 1.39 -5.79 11.28
N ARG A 82 1.99 -5.71 12.48
CA ARG A 82 1.39 -5.13 13.70
C ARG A 82 1.55 -3.61 13.79
N ASN A 83 2.61 -3.06 13.18
CA ASN A 83 2.96 -1.64 13.28
C ASN A 83 3.01 -1.00 11.89
N ALA A 84 1.84 -0.88 11.25
CA ALA A 84 1.70 -0.32 9.92
C ALA A 84 1.02 1.06 9.96
N TRP A 85 1.76 2.10 9.58
CA TRP A 85 1.26 3.46 9.59
C TRP A 85 0.83 3.96 8.22
N SER A 86 -0.39 4.46 8.16
CA SER A 86 -0.92 5.28 7.08
C SER A 86 -0.86 6.77 7.43
N ASN A 87 -1.43 7.61 6.56
CA ASN A 87 -1.86 8.96 6.95
C ASN A 87 -3.28 8.89 7.57
N PRO A 88 -3.70 9.91 8.35
CA PRO A 88 -5.01 9.88 9.01
C PRO A 88 -6.19 10.21 8.07
N LEU A 89 -5.95 10.25 6.75
CA LEU A 89 -6.94 10.59 5.73
C LEU A 89 -6.64 9.92 4.38
N CYS A 90 -7.70 9.66 3.61
CA CYS A 90 -7.70 8.91 2.36
C CYS A 90 -6.66 9.37 1.33
N SER A 91 -6.73 10.61 0.82
CA SER A 91 -5.89 11.06 -0.29
C SER A 91 -4.39 11.03 0.04
N PRO A 92 -3.93 11.52 1.21
CA PRO A 92 -2.53 11.38 1.61
C PRO A 92 -2.05 9.92 1.63
N THR A 93 -2.81 8.97 2.18
CA THR A 93 -2.42 7.56 2.16
C THR A 93 -2.35 7.01 0.74
N ARG A 94 -3.35 7.28 -0.09
CA ARG A 94 -3.38 6.82 -1.49
C ARG A 94 -2.19 7.37 -2.26
N ALA A 95 -1.79 8.62 -2.03
CA ALA A 95 -0.60 9.21 -2.63
C ALA A 95 0.68 8.49 -2.20
N THR A 96 0.82 8.14 -0.91
CA THR A 96 1.99 7.37 -0.44
C THR A 96 2.07 5.99 -1.09
N ILE A 97 0.95 5.29 -1.26
CA ILE A 97 0.92 3.97 -1.91
C ILE A 97 1.36 4.09 -3.37
N GLN A 98 0.85 5.09 -4.08
CA GLN A 98 1.14 5.25 -5.50
C GLN A 98 2.58 5.70 -5.75
N THR A 99 3.20 6.47 -4.87
CA THR A 99 4.49 7.14 -5.14
C THR A 99 5.66 6.71 -4.26
N GLY A 100 5.39 6.04 -3.14
CA GLY A 100 6.38 5.73 -2.12
C GLY A 100 6.95 6.96 -1.40
N ARG A 101 6.30 8.12 -1.50
CA ARG A 101 6.76 9.41 -0.97
C ARG A 101 5.79 9.98 0.06
N TYR A 102 6.31 10.56 1.13
CA TYR A 102 5.51 11.22 2.14
C TYR A 102 4.83 12.49 1.61
N GLY A 103 3.74 12.91 2.28
CA GLY A 103 2.89 14.03 1.85
C GLY A 103 3.64 15.34 1.66
N PHE A 104 4.62 15.65 2.51
CA PHE A 104 5.41 16.88 2.42
C PHE A 104 6.25 16.97 1.15
N ARG A 105 6.50 15.84 0.47
CA ARG A 105 7.19 15.80 -0.83
C ARG A 105 6.24 15.90 -2.01
N THR A 106 5.08 15.25 -1.92
CA THR A 106 4.07 15.20 -2.99
C THR A 106 3.11 16.39 -2.96
N GLY A 107 3.08 17.14 -1.85
CA GLY A 107 2.10 18.19 -1.59
C GLY A 107 0.74 17.67 -1.11
N ILE A 108 0.54 16.34 -1.00
CA ILE A 108 -0.75 15.75 -0.63
C ILE A 108 -0.82 15.49 0.88
N GLY A 109 -1.24 16.52 1.64
CA GLY A 109 -1.42 16.46 3.10
C GLY A 109 -2.87 16.41 3.60
N HIS A 110 -3.82 16.62 2.70
CA HIS A 110 -5.25 16.66 2.98
C HIS A 110 -6.06 16.05 1.82
N LEU A 111 -7.38 15.96 1.99
CA LEU A 111 -8.35 15.59 0.97
C LEU A 111 -8.09 16.31 -0.36
N VAL A 112 -7.96 15.55 -1.44
CA VAL A 112 -7.98 16.09 -2.81
C VAL A 112 -9.43 16.35 -3.22
N THR A 113 -9.70 17.58 -3.63
CA THR A 113 -11.01 18.08 -4.11
C THR A 113 -10.78 18.90 -5.38
N ASN A 114 -11.86 19.34 -6.03
CA ASN A 114 -11.75 20.22 -7.21
C ASN A 114 -11.12 21.60 -6.93
N ASN A 115 -10.87 21.95 -5.66
CA ASN A 115 -10.24 23.23 -5.29
C ASN A 115 -8.88 23.05 -4.57
N SER A 116 -8.31 21.85 -4.55
CA SER A 116 -7.01 21.59 -3.91
C SER A 116 -5.99 21.10 -4.92
N GLN A 117 -4.71 21.06 -4.51
CA GLN A 117 -3.66 20.43 -5.31
C GLN A 117 -3.94 18.92 -5.45
N PRO A 118 -4.09 18.40 -6.68
CA PRO A 118 -4.14 16.97 -6.95
C PRO A 118 -2.72 16.39 -7.03
N LEU A 119 -2.59 15.07 -7.22
CA LEU A 119 -1.30 14.44 -7.44
C LEU A 119 -0.67 14.97 -8.74
N ALA A 120 0.56 15.47 -8.66
CA ALA A 120 1.24 16.06 -9.81
C ALA A 120 1.64 14.99 -10.84
N PHE A 121 1.59 15.34 -12.14
CA PHE A 121 1.96 14.45 -13.24
C PHE A 121 3.46 14.10 -13.31
N ASP A 122 4.31 14.78 -12.55
CA ASP A 122 5.75 14.49 -12.46
C ASP A 122 6.10 13.56 -11.30
N GLU A 123 5.12 13.16 -10.48
CA GLU A 123 5.25 12.01 -9.59
C GLU A 123 5.20 10.71 -10.40
N VAL A 124 6.01 9.72 -10.01
CA VAL A 124 6.09 8.42 -10.70
C VAL A 124 5.25 7.41 -9.92
N THR A 125 4.09 7.07 -10.46
CA THR A 125 3.16 6.13 -9.82
C THR A 125 3.55 4.67 -9.99
N LEU A 126 2.89 3.75 -9.27
CA LEU A 126 3.11 2.30 -9.35
C LEU A 126 3.16 1.75 -10.79
N PRO A 127 2.15 1.97 -11.66
CA PRO A 127 2.22 1.47 -13.04
C PRO A 127 3.35 2.10 -13.84
N GLU A 128 3.58 3.41 -13.70
CA GLU A 128 4.66 4.11 -14.42
C GLU A 128 6.04 3.62 -14.00
N MET A 129 6.22 3.30 -12.72
CA MET A 129 7.44 2.66 -12.19
C MET A 129 7.66 1.29 -12.84
N LEU A 130 6.61 0.47 -12.95
CA LEU A 130 6.69 -0.87 -13.56
C LEU A 130 6.98 -0.79 -15.07
N ASP A 131 6.39 0.17 -15.77
CA ASP A 131 6.64 0.45 -17.18
C ASP A 131 8.08 0.92 -17.42
N ALA A 132 8.55 1.87 -16.61
CA ALA A 132 9.91 2.39 -16.70
C ALA A 132 10.97 1.34 -16.30
N GLY A 133 10.58 0.33 -15.52
CA GLY A 133 11.37 -0.87 -15.23
C GLY A 133 11.35 -1.94 -16.32
N GLU A 134 10.60 -1.74 -17.41
CA GLU A 134 10.37 -2.71 -18.49
C GLU A 134 9.87 -4.08 -17.96
N THR A 135 9.09 -4.08 -16.87
CA THR A 135 8.67 -5.31 -16.17
C THR A 135 7.64 -6.12 -16.95
N GLY A 136 6.91 -5.49 -17.87
CA GLY A 136 5.89 -6.14 -18.69
C GLY A 136 4.56 -6.43 -17.96
N TYR A 137 4.37 -5.87 -16.77
CA TYR A 137 3.11 -5.97 -16.05
C TYR A 137 1.99 -5.25 -16.79
N ALA A 138 0.82 -5.89 -16.93
CA ALA A 138 -0.41 -5.14 -17.22
C ALA A 138 -0.92 -4.48 -15.93
N HIS A 139 -1.56 -3.32 -16.00
CA HIS A 139 -2.00 -2.57 -14.82
C HIS A 139 -3.44 -2.05 -14.95
N ALA A 140 -4.23 -2.28 -13.90
CA ALA A 140 -5.58 -1.74 -13.78
C ALA A 140 -5.92 -1.29 -12.35
N ALA A 141 -6.79 -0.30 -12.26
CA ALA A 141 -7.31 0.21 -11.00
C ALA A 141 -8.85 0.16 -10.96
N PHE A 142 -9.41 -0.17 -9.80
CA PHE A 142 -10.84 -0.27 -9.58
C PHE A 142 -11.26 0.45 -8.29
N GLY A 143 -12.42 1.09 -8.32
CA GLY A 143 -12.99 1.79 -7.15
C GLY A 143 -12.49 3.24 -7.01
N LYS A 144 -12.30 3.70 -5.78
CA LYS A 144 -12.05 5.10 -5.46
C LYS A 144 -10.59 5.51 -5.74
N TRP A 145 -10.40 6.49 -6.62
CA TRP A 145 -9.08 7.04 -6.96
C TRP A 145 -8.59 8.07 -5.93
N HIS A 146 -9.28 9.21 -5.83
CA HIS A 146 -9.08 10.28 -4.83
C HIS A 146 -7.74 11.00 -4.84
N LEU A 147 -7.10 11.04 -6.01
CA LEU A 147 -5.83 11.73 -6.26
C LEU A 147 -5.88 12.69 -7.45
N GLY A 148 -7.02 12.74 -8.16
CA GLY A 148 -7.25 13.62 -9.31
C GLY A 148 -8.34 14.65 -9.04
N ASN A 149 -8.44 15.61 -9.94
CA ASN A 149 -9.54 16.56 -10.05
C ASN A 149 -9.63 17.10 -11.48
N ASP A 150 -10.55 18.03 -11.75
CA ASP A 150 -10.74 18.63 -13.08
C ASP A 150 -9.46 19.26 -13.69
N ASP A 151 -8.54 19.76 -12.86
CA ASP A 151 -7.27 20.34 -13.32
C ASP A 151 -6.24 19.26 -13.71
N VAL A 152 -6.35 18.07 -13.13
CA VAL A 152 -5.46 16.92 -13.37
C VAL A 152 -6.29 15.72 -13.78
N GLY A 153 -6.68 15.75 -15.06
CA GLY A 153 -7.24 14.60 -15.77
C GLY A 153 -8.73 14.35 -15.54
N GLY A 154 -9.33 14.84 -14.47
CA GLY A 154 -10.73 14.55 -14.10
C GLY A 154 -11.01 13.04 -14.23
N PRO A 155 -11.98 12.64 -15.08
CA PRO A 155 -12.31 11.22 -15.27
C PRO A 155 -11.17 10.36 -15.81
N LEU A 156 -10.13 10.97 -16.38
CA LEU A 156 -8.92 10.31 -16.87
C LEU A 156 -7.77 10.31 -15.86
N ALA A 157 -7.93 10.86 -14.65
CA ALA A 157 -6.83 11.04 -13.71
C ALA A 157 -6.06 9.73 -13.41
N ALA A 158 -6.77 8.63 -13.14
CA ALA A 158 -6.14 7.33 -12.91
C ALA A 158 -5.42 6.80 -14.15
N ASN A 159 -5.99 7.02 -15.34
CA ASN A 159 -5.35 6.62 -16.60
C ASN A 159 -4.10 7.43 -16.92
N LEU A 160 -4.12 8.73 -16.63
CA LEU A 160 -2.96 9.61 -16.79
C LEU A 160 -1.88 9.34 -15.74
N ALA A 161 -2.24 8.76 -14.60
CA ALA A 161 -1.33 8.15 -13.63
C ALA A 161 -0.94 6.70 -14.01
N GLY A 162 -0.85 6.42 -15.32
CA GLY A 162 -0.34 5.17 -15.86
C GLY A 162 -1.27 3.96 -15.85
N TYR A 163 -2.44 3.96 -15.20
CA TYR A 163 -3.32 2.76 -15.24
C TYR A 163 -3.93 2.57 -16.64
N GLY A 164 -3.56 1.47 -17.32
CA GLY A 164 -4.04 1.15 -18.67
C GLY A 164 -5.54 0.84 -18.72
N HIS A 165 -6.13 0.49 -17.58
CA HIS A 165 -7.56 0.33 -17.42
C HIS A 165 -8.01 0.87 -16.04
N PHE A 166 -9.09 1.65 -16.01
CA PHE A 166 -9.68 2.17 -14.79
C PHE A 166 -11.21 2.04 -14.82
N VAL A 167 -11.79 1.50 -13.74
CA VAL A 167 -13.23 1.53 -13.49
C VAL A 167 -13.53 1.91 -12.05
N GLY A 168 -14.14 3.08 -11.81
CA GLY A 168 -14.32 3.54 -10.45
C GLY A 168 -14.88 4.95 -10.29
N THR A 169 -14.45 5.63 -9.23
CA THR A 169 -14.88 7.00 -8.90
C THR A 169 -13.66 7.90 -8.63
N GLU A 170 -13.77 9.19 -8.97
CA GLU A 170 -12.73 10.17 -8.65
C GLU A 170 -12.65 10.46 -7.15
N GLU A 171 -13.79 10.52 -6.47
CA GLU A 171 -13.90 10.82 -5.05
C GLU A 171 -14.79 9.78 -4.34
N ASN A 172 -14.99 9.96 -3.03
CA ASN A 172 -15.99 9.16 -2.33
C ASN A 172 -17.42 9.56 -2.72
N PHE A 173 -18.42 8.74 -2.40
CA PHE A 173 -19.82 9.09 -2.61
C PHE A 173 -20.24 10.30 -1.76
N VAL A 174 -20.73 11.35 -2.44
CA VAL A 174 -21.19 12.61 -1.83
C VAL A 174 -22.60 12.97 -2.30
N GLY A 175 -23.33 13.74 -1.47
CA GLY A 175 -24.62 14.28 -1.84
C GLY A 175 -25.68 13.21 -2.12
N ALA A 176 -26.14 13.13 -3.38
CA ALA A 176 -27.17 12.18 -3.81
C ALA A 176 -26.60 10.78 -4.13
N TYR A 177 -25.26 10.64 -4.16
CA TYR A 177 -24.62 9.38 -4.50
C TYR A 177 -24.49 8.44 -3.30
N GLY A 178 -24.47 7.14 -3.59
CA GLY A 178 -24.25 6.09 -2.62
C GLY A 178 -24.12 4.73 -3.30
N TYR A 179 -24.05 3.66 -2.52
CA TYR A 179 -23.67 2.33 -3.01
C TYR A 179 -24.58 1.68 -4.06
N TYR A 180 -25.77 2.24 -4.34
CA TYR A 180 -26.69 1.77 -5.40
C TYR A 180 -27.08 2.88 -6.39
N HIS A 181 -26.38 4.01 -6.33
CA HIS A 181 -26.56 5.14 -7.25
C HIS A 181 -25.29 5.96 -7.21
N TRP A 182 -24.31 5.62 -8.05
CA TRP A 182 -22.98 6.23 -8.00
C TRP A 182 -22.42 6.51 -9.39
N PRO A 183 -21.57 7.54 -9.53
CA PRO A 183 -20.91 7.86 -10.79
C PRO A 183 -19.85 6.80 -11.07
N LYS A 184 -20.01 6.07 -12.17
CA LYS A 184 -19.05 5.07 -12.63
C LYS A 184 -18.27 5.64 -13.80
N ILE A 185 -16.97 5.80 -13.60
CA ILE A 185 -16.01 6.21 -14.61
C ILE A 185 -15.35 4.95 -15.15
N GLU A 186 -15.42 4.73 -16.46
CA GLU A 186 -14.66 3.69 -17.17
C GLU A 186 -13.76 4.37 -18.20
N ASN A 187 -12.45 4.38 -17.95
CA ASN A 187 -11.45 4.99 -18.84
C ASN A 187 -11.82 6.40 -19.34
N GLY A 188 -12.25 7.26 -18.41
CA GLY A 188 -12.70 8.63 -18.70
C GLY A 188 -14.16 8.77 -19.14
N PHE A 189 -14.90 7.68 -19.34
CA PHE A 189 -16.32 7.73 -19.67
C PHE A 189 -17.18 7.61 -18.43
N GLU A 190 -17.97 8.64 -18.16
CA GLU A 190 -18.88 8.67 -17.01
C GLU A 190 -20.25 8.06 -17.33
N SER A 191 -20.77 7.31 -16.37
CA SER A 191 -22.13 6.78 -16.34
C SER A 191 -22.66 6.74 -14.91
N ILE A 192 -23.93 6.37 -14.71
CA ILE A 192 -24.48 6.11 -13.37
C ILE A 192 -24.73 4.61 -13.24
N SER A 193 -24.12 3.98 -12.24
CA SER A 193 -24.40 2.59 -11.89
C SER A 193 -25.46 2.51 -10.80
N ALA A 194 -26.41 1.59 -10.99
CA ALA A 194 -27.38 1.18 -9.98
C ALA A 194 -27.00 -0.15 -9.30
N GLN A 195 -25.87 -0.73 -9.69
CA GLN A 195 -25.35 -1.94 -9.07
C GLN A 195 -24.69 -1.62 -7.75
N TYR A 196 -24.66 -2.59 -6.84
CA TYR A 196 -23.97 -2.43 -5.56
C TYR A 196 -22.48 -2.19 -5.81
N ALA A 197 -21.97 -1.01 -5.45
CA ALA A 197 -20.63 -0.55 -5.85
C ALA A 197 -19.52 -1.58 -5.54
N THR A 198 -19.54 -2.20 -4.36
CA THR A 198 -18.56 -3.22 -3.98
C THR A 198 -18.61 -4.44 -4.91
N SER A 199 -19.80 -4.93 -5.27
CA SER A 199 -19.93 -6.05 -6.21
C SER A 199 -19.51 -5.66 -7.62
N ASP A 200 -19.88 -4.45 -8.07
CA ASP A 200 -19.52 -3.92 -9.39
C ASP A 200 -17.99 -3.78 -9.52
N ASN A 201 -17.28 -3.29 -8.48
CA ASN A 201 -15.82 -3.26 -8.48
C ASN A 201 -15.19 -4.66 -8.61
N ILE A 202 -15.76 -5.68 -7.95
CA ILE A 202 -15.27 -7.06 -8.09
C ILE A 202 -15.59 -7.64 -9.47
N ASP A 203 -16.77 -7.38 -10.01
CA ASP A 203 -17.17 -7.86 -11.34
C ASP A 203 -16.25 -7.30 -12.43
N GLU A 204 -15.97 -6.00 -12.38
CA GLU A 204 -15.07 -5.32 -13.31
C GLU A 204 -13.63 -5.79 -13.19
N ALA A 205 -13.13 -5.94 -11.95
CA ALA A 205 -11.78 -6.45 -11.72
C ALA A 205 -11.62 -7.89 -12.22
N ALA A 206 -12.57 -8.76 -11.91
CA ALA A 206 -12.54 -10.16 -12.35
C ALA A 206 -12.64 -10.28 -13.88
N ALA A 207 -13.50 -9.47 -14.51
CA ALA A 207 -13.63 -9.45 -15.97
C ALA A 207 -12.34 -9.00 -16.66
N TRP A 208 -11.66 -8.00 -16.11
CA TRP A 208 -10.36 -7.57 -16.62
C TRP A 208 -9.28 -8.65 -16.43
N MET A 209 -9.19 -9.26 -15.25
CA MET A 209 -8.23 -10.34 -14.95
C MET A 209 -8.42 -11.59 -15.81
N ASP A 210 -9.60 -11.82 -16.39
CA ASP A 210 -9.85 -12.95 -17.29
C ASP A 210 -9.11 -12.80 -18.63
N VAL A 211 -8.94 -11.55 -19.09
CA VAL A 211 -8.36 -11.24 -20.41
C VAL A 211 -6.99 -10.56 -20.34
N ALA A 212 -6.59 -10.05 -19.17
CA ALA A 212 -5.29 -9.42 -18.99
C ALA A 212 -4.14 -10.43 -19.14
N PRO A 213 -3.03 -10.05 -19.81
CA PRO A 213 -1.83 -10.87 -19.80
C PRO A 213 -1.22 -10.90 -18.39
N GLU A 214 -0.70 -12.05 -17.97
CA GLU A 214 0.12 -12.18 -16.76
C GLU A 214 1.61 -11.91 -17.10
N PRO A 215 2.37 -11.23 -16.22
CA PRO A 215 1.95 -10.73 -14.91
C PRO A 215 1.10 -9.46 -14.98
N TRP A 216 0.30 -9.23 -13.94
CA TRP A 216 -0.47 -8.00 -13.78
C TRP A 216 -0.39 -7.40 -12.37
N LEU A 217 -0.57 -6.07 -12.30
CA LEU A 217 -0.83 -5.29 -11.10
C LEU A 217 -2.31 -4.86 -11.11
N CYS A 218 -3.07 -5.27 -10.11
CA CYS A 218 -4.44 -4.83 -9.91
C CYS A 218 -4.57 -4.07 -8.59
N TYR A 219 -5.02 -2.83 -8.65
CA TYR A 219 -5.28 -1.98 -7.49
C TYR A 219 -6.78 -1.80 -7.30
N ILE A 220 -7.37 -2.49 -6.33
CA ILE A 220 -8.79 -2.37 -5.99
C ILE A 220 -8.89 -1.55 -4.70
N ALA A 221 -9.31 -0.30 -4.82
CA ALA A 221 -9.53 0.58 -3.69
C ALA A 221 -11.02 0.78 -3.47
N PHE A 222 -11.59 -0.01 -2.57
CA PHE A 222 -13.03 0.02 -2.33
C PHE A 222 -13.47 1.40 -1.81
N ASN A 223 -14.71 1.79 -2.12
CA ASN A 223 -15.41 2.82 -1.35
C ASN A 223 -15.84 2.28 0.02
N ALA A 224 -16.05 0.96 0.13
CA ALA A 224 -16.41 0.31 1.38
C ALA A 224 -15.23 0.23 2.37
N PRO A 225 -15.51 0.25 3.69
CA PRO A 225 -16.79 0.53 4.36
C PRO A 225 -17.11 2.03 4.62
N HIS A 226 -16.45 2.98 3.94
CA HIS A 226 -16.64 4.42 4.13
C HIS A 226 -18.12 4.85 4.02
N ASN A 227 -18.45 5.96 4.69
CA ASN A 227 -19.75 6.62 4.55
C ASN A 227 -20.06 6.99 3.08
N PRO A 228 -21.32 7.14 2.65
CA PRO A 228 -22.56 7.03 3.42
C PRO A 228 -22.84 5.59 3.85
N LEU A 229 -23.24 5.40 5.11
CA LEU A 229 -23.73 4.10 5.57
C LEU A 229 -24.99 3.70 4.79
N HIS A 230 -25.06 2.45 4.38
CA HIS A 230 -26.07 1.91 3.47
C HIS A 230 -26.55 0.54 3.92
N TRP A 231 -27.55 -0.02 3.24
CA TRP A 231 -27.97 -1.42 3.40
C TRP A 231 -27.19 -2.32 2.44
N PRO A 232 -26.18 -3.07 2.89
CA PRO A 232 -25.51 -4.02 2.01
C PRO A 232 -26.46 -5.17 1.64
N PRO A 233 -26.22 -5.89 0.53
CA PRO A 233 -27.03 -7.03 0.16
C PRO A 233 -27.04 -8.11 1.27
N LYS A 234 -28.25 -8.55 1.68
CA LYS A 234 -28.40 -9.44 2.85
C LYS A 234 -27.64 -10.77 2.76
N TYR A 235 -27.33 -11.25 1.56
CA TYR A 235 -26.57 -12.50 1.36
C TYR A 235 -25.06 -12.32 1.55
N LEU A 236 -24.56 -11.08 1.70
CA LEU A 236 -23.14 -10.76 1.88
C LEU A 236 -22.76 -10.53 3.34
N HIS A 237 -23.71 -10.46 4.28
CA HIS A 237 -23.41 -10.22 5.69
C HIS A 237 -24.33 -10.99 6.64
N SER A 238 -23.79 -11.31 7.80
CA SER A 238 -24.49 -12.01 8.88
C SER A 238 -25.23 -11.06 9.82
N VAL A 239 -24.82 -9.78 9.87
CA VAL A 239 -25.40 -8.78 10.78
C VAL A 239 -26.93 -8.68 10.65
N ASP A 240 -27.63 -8.72 11.78
CA ASP A 240 -29.06 -8.41 11.87
C ASP A 240 -29.22 -6.89 11.91
N LEU A 241 -29.56 -6.29 10.76
CA LEU A 241 -29.65 -4.84 10.63
C LEU A 241 -30.97 -4.34 11.23
N PRO A 242 -30.95 -3.27 12.05
CA PRO A 242 -32.16 -2.71 12.61
C PRO A 242 -33.04 -2.08 11.53
N ASP A 243 -34.36 -2.14 11.73
CA ASP A 243 -35.34 -1.46 10.90
C ASP A 243 -35.35 0.04 11.23
N VAL A 244 -34.56 0.81 10.47
CA VAL A 244 -34.43 2.26 10.58
C VAL A 244 -34.67 2.92 9.21
N ASP A 245 -35.06 4.19 9.21
CA ASP A 245 -35.17 5.03 8.00
C ASP A 245 -33.82 5.62 7.57
N ASP A 246 -32.82 5.62 8.46
CA ASP A 246 -31.49 6.18 8.25
C ASP A 246 -30.42 5.31 8.95
N PRO A 247 -29.46 4.72 8.20
CA PRO A 247 -28.40 3.87 8.75
C PRO A 247 -27.55 4.55 9.82
N ARG A 248 -27.46 5.89 9.80
CA ARG A 248 -26.73 6.68 10.79
C ARG A 248 -27.33 6.62 12.20
N ARG A 249 -28.56 6.14 12.36
CA ARG A 249 -29.16 5.89 13.68
C ARG A 249 -28.61 4.63 14.36
N SER A 250 -27.89 3.78 13.63
CA SER A 250 -27.23 2.58 14.18
C SER A 250 -25.90 2.33 13.48
N PRO A 251 -24.97 3.30 13.52
CA PRO A 251 -23.87 3.39 12.58
C PRO A 251 -22.96 2.16 12.63
N ASN A 252 -22.67 1.67 13.84
CA ASN A 252 -21.91 0.45 14.06
C ASN A 252 -22.51 -0.79 13.37
N SER A 253 -23.84 -0.97 13.37
CA SER A 253 -24.45 -2.15 12.75
C SER A 253 -24.28 -2.14 11.22
N PHE A 254 -24.50 -0.97 10.61
CA PHE A 254 -24.39 -0.82 9.16
C PHE A 254 -22.95 -0.83 8.68
N PHE A 255 -22.02 -0.21 9.44
CA PHE A 255 -20.60 -0.28 9.14
C PHE A 255 -20.07 -1.71 9.20
N ARG A 256 -20.40 -2.47 10.25
CA ARG A 256 -20.06 -3.90 10.35
C ARG A 256 -20.60 -4.70 9.17
N ALA A 257 -21.86 -4.48 8.79
CA ALA A 257 -22.45 -5.16 7.64
C ALA A 257 -21.71 -4.81 6.33
N ALA A 258 -21.24 -3.57 6.17
CA ALA A 258 -20.44 -3.16 5.02
C ALA A 258 -19.06 -3.84 5.02
N CYS A 259 -18.39 -3.96 6.18
CA CYS A 259 -17.14 -4.72 6.32
C CYS A 259 -17.32 -6.20 5.97
N GLU A 260 -18.34 -6.87 6.52
CA GLU A 260 -18.65 -8.27 6.21
C GLU A 260 -18.96 -8.46 4.72
N SER A 261 -19.65 -7.49 4.10
CA SER A 261 -19.97 -7.55 2.68
C SER A 261 -18.76 -7.37 1.78
N MET A 262 -17.82 -6.49 2.16
CA MET A 262 -16.54 -6.35 1.48
C MET A 262 -15.72 -7.63 1.58
N ASP A 263 -15.64 -8.25 2.76
CA ASP A 263 -14.96 -9.53 2.96
C ASP A 263 -15.55 -10.64 2.08
N ALA A 264 -16.88 -10.76 2.03
CA ALA A 264 -17.56 -11.74 1.19
C ALA A 264 -17.31 -11.51 -0.31
N GLU A 265 -17.22 -10.25 -0.74
CA GLU A 265 -16.89 -9.88 -2.13
C GLU A 265 -15.41 -10.16 -2.45
N ILE A 266 -14.49 -9.96 -1.51
CA ILE A 266 -13.08 -10.37 -1.65
C ILE A 266 -12.98 -11.90 -1.84
N LEU A 267 -13.74 -12.70 -1.08
CA LEU A 267 -13.79 -14.15 -1.27
C LEU A 267 -14.29 -14.53 -2.68
N ARG A 268 -15.30 -13.79 -3.16
CA ARG A 268 -15.83 -13.99 -4.50
C ARG A 268 -14.80 -13.67 -5.56
N LEU A 269 -14.03 -12.59 -5.42
CA LEU A 269 -12.91 -12.27 -6.30
C LEU A 269 -11.90 -13.40 -6.35
N PHE A 270 -11.44 -13.90 -5.18
CA PHE A 270 -10.48 -15.01 -5.13
C PHE A 270 -11.01 -16.27 -5.81
N THR A 271 -12.31 -16.55 -5.68
CA THR A 271 -12.97 -17.65 -6.38
C THR A 271 -12.96 -17.44 -7.90
N LEU A 272 -13.21 -16.22 -8.37
CA LEU A 272 -13.23 -15.87 -9.80
C LEU A 272 -11.83 -15.86 -10.43
N MET A 273 -10.79 -15.56 -9.65
CA MET A 273 -9.39 -15.64 -10.10
C MET A 273 -8.98 -17.07 -10.49
N GLY A 274 -9.62 -18.09 -9.91
CA GLY A 274 -9.29 -19.50 -10.14
C GLY A 274 -7.79 -19.76 -9.90
N ASP A 275 -7.14 -20.45 -10.84
CA ASP A 275 -5.71 -20.79 -10.75
C ASP A 275 -4.78 -19.57 -10.69
N LYS A 276 -5.26 -18.35 -11.00
CA LYS A 276 -4.44 -17.13 -10.86
C LYS A 276 -4.18 -16.79 -9.40
N TYR A 277 -5.10 -17.14 -8.49
CA TYR A 277 -4.96 -16.89 -7.04
C TYR A 277 -3.65 -17.44 -6.46
N ASP A 278 -3.28 -18.66 -6.85
CA ASP A 278 -2.05 -19.31 -6.37
C ASP A 278 -0.76 -18.65 -6.90
N ARG A 279 -0.88 -17.77 -7.92
CA ARG A 279 0.22 -16.99 -8.52
C ARG A 279 0.04 -15.48 -8.27
N THR A 280 -0.65 -15.09 -7.21
CA THR A 280 -0.87 -13.68 -6.88
C THR A 280 -0.36 -13.37 -5.48
N ASN A 281 0.53 -12.37 -5.38
CA ASN A 281 0.85 -11.71 -4.12
C ASN A 281 -0.24 -10.69 -3.79
N ILE A 282 -0.88 -10.84 -2.64
CA ILE A 282 -2.06 -10.07 -2.24
C ILE A 282 -1.72 -9.21 -1.03
N PHE A 283 -1.94 -7.90 -1.18
CA PHE A 283 -1.89 -6.92 -0.11
C PHE A 283 -3.32 -6.62 0.35
N PHE A 284 -3.59 -6.68 1.64
CA PHE A 284 -4.79 -6.12 2.24
C PHE A 284 -4.39 -4.98 3.17
N ILE A 285 -4.91 -3.78 2.93
CA ILE A 285 -4.49 -2.54 3.57
C ILE A 285 -5.73 -1.72 3.97
N GLY A 286 -5.73 -1.10 5.15
CA GLY A 286 -6.65 0.01 5.48
C GLY A 286 -6.04 1.37 5.11
N ASP A 287 -6.81 2.29 4.53
CA ASP A 287 -6.25 3.59 4.09
C ASP A 287 -6.07 4.61 5.23
N ASN A 288 -6.84 4.49 6.30
CA ASN A 288 -6.72 5.24 7.54
C ASN A 288 -7.48 4.52 8.65
N GLY A 289 -7.37 5.05 9.87
CA GLY A 289 -8.12 4.57 11.01
C GLY A 289 -9.64 4.58 10.82
N THR A 290 -10.33 3.91 11.74
CA THR A 290 -11.79 3.81 11.78
C THR A 290 -12.40 5.18 12.13
N PRO A 291 -13.55 5.60 11.55
CA PRO A 291 -14.21 6.85 11.92
C PRO A 291 -14.76 6.87 13.36
N HIS A 292 -14.81 8.06 13.97
CA HIS A 292 -15.30 8.29 15.33
C HIS A 292 -16.60 7.51 15.65
N ASP A 293 -17.63 7.61 14.80
CA ASP A 293 -18.96 7.07 15.08
C ASP A 293 -19.05 5.53 15.07
N VAL A 294 -18.02 4.86 14.57
CA VAL A 294 -17.95 3.40 14.38
C VAL A 294 -16.67 2.79 14.95
N THR A 295 -15.92 3.58 15.73
CA THR A 295 -14.72 3.12 16.45
C THR A 295 -15.13 2.12 17.54
N VAL A 296 -14.41 1.00 17.62
CA VAL A 296 -14.68 -0.08 18.56
C VAL A 296 -13.72 0.01 19.76
N PRO A 297 -14.22 -0.04 21.01
CA PRO A 297 -13.36 -0.08 22.21
C PRO A 297 -12.35 -1.24 22.14
N PRO A 298 -11.14 -1.09 22.70
CA PRO A 298 -10.69 -0.07 23.64
C PRO A 298 -10.15 1.22 23.01
N PHE A 299 -10.22 1.38 21.68
CA PHE A 299 -9.88 2.64 21.02
C PHE A 299 -10.78 3.79 21.48
N ASP A 300 -10.23 5.00 21.54
CA ASP A 300 -11.02 6.21 21.76
C ASP A 300 -11.64 6.69 20.45
N PRO A 301 -12.96 6.91 20.39
CA PRO A 301 -13.57 7.63 19.27
C PRO A 301 -12.94 8.99 18.97
N ASP A 302 -12.39 9.68 19.98
CA ASP A 302 -11.67 10.97 19.79
C ASP A 302 -10.23 10.76 19.29
N HIS A 303 -9.74 9.53 19.25
CA HIS A 303 -8.42 9.12 18.72
C HIS A 303 -8.55 8.30 17.43
N ALA A 304 -9.55 8.63 16.61
CA ALA A 304 -9.97 7.91 15.42
C ALA A 304 -9.41 8.52 14.11
N LYS A 305 -9.94 8.14 12.93
CA LYS A 305 -9.70 8.83 11.64
C LYS A 305 -9.67 10.36 11.81
N LEU A 306 -8.83 11.05 11.03
CA LEU A 306 -8.55 12.50 11.10
C LEU A 306 -7.75 12.97 12.33
N THR A 307 -7.19 12.05 13.12
CA THR A 307 -6.41 12.38 14.31
C THR A 307 -5.00 11.77 14.23
N PRO A 308 -4.01 12.31 14.98
CA PRO A 308 -2.63 11.84 14.91
C PRO A 308 -2.37 10.54 15.72
N TYR A 309 -3.39 10.00 16.36
CA TYR A 309 -3.32 8.88 17.30
C TYR A 309 -3.35 7.53 16.57
N GLU A 310 -2.97 6.43 17.23
CA GLU A 310 -2.91 5.07 16.67
C GLU A 310 -4.26 4.65 16.08
N GLY A 311 -5.39 5.01 16.70
CA GLY A 311 -6.71 4.74 16.13
C GLY A 311 -7.03 5.52 14.84
N GLY A 312 -6.21 6.52 14.48
CA GLY A 312 -6.29 7.28 13.23
C GLY A 312 -5.29 6.86 12.16
N ILE A 313 -4.15 6.26 12.53
CA ILE A 313 -3.02 5.98 11.61
C ILE A 313 -2.49 4.54 11.62
N ASN A 314 -2.74 3.75 12.67
CA ASN A 314 -2.36 2.34 12.69
C ASN A 314 -3.43 1.52 11.96
N VAL A 315 -3.07 0.96 10.82
CA VAL A 315 -4.01 0.33 9.88
C VAL A 315 -3.71 -1.16 9.69
N PRO A 316 -4.72 -1.97 9.34
CA PRO A 316 -4.48 -3.35 8.97
C PRO A 316 -3.59 -3.39 7.72
N PHE A 317 -2.60 -4.28 7.73
CA PHE A 317 -1.65 -4.51 6.65
C PHE A 317 -1.23 -5.99 6.65
N ILE A 318 -1.68 -6.73 5.64
CA ILE A 318 -1.37 -8.15 5.47
C ILE A 318 -0.82 -8.35 4.06
N VAL A 319 0.28 -9.10 3.94
CA VAL A 319 0.79 -9.56 2.63
C VAL A 319 0.76 -11.08 2.60
N SER A 320 0.11 -11.66 1.60
CA SER A 320 -0.01 -13.11 1.41
C SER A 320 0.32 -13.49 -0.02
N GLY A 321 0.57 -14.78 -0.27
CA GLY A 321 0.81 -15.31 -1.61
C GLY A 321 2.20 -15.93 -1.79
N PRO A 322 2.60 -16.19 -3.05
CA PRO A 322 3.75 -17.05 -3.37
C PRO A 322 5.10 -16.50 -2.92
N ALA A 323 5.24 -15.18 -2.70
CA ALA A 323 6.47 -14.59 -2.16
C ALA A 323 6.69 -14.85 -0.66
N VAL A 324 5.68 -15.35 0.06
CA VAL A 324 5.76 -15.53 1.51
C VAL A 324 6.33 -16.91 1.87
N VAL A 325 7.54 -16.94 2.41
CA VAL A 325 8.19 -18.14 2.94
C VAL A 325 7.71 -18.39 4.37
N GLN A 326 7.23 -19.59 4.71
CA GLN A 326 6.71 -19.93 6.06
C GLN A 326 5.54 -19.02 6.51
N PRO A 327 4.40 -19.04 5.79
CA PRO A 327 3.26 -18.18 6.08
C PRO A 327 2.58 -18.49 7.42
N GLY A 328 1.65 -17.63 7.84
CA GLY A 328 0.94 -17.77 9.11
C GLY A 328 1.69 -17.13 10.27
N ARG A 329 2.44 -16.06 9.99
CA ARG A 329 3.27 -15.36 10.97
C ARG A 329 2.93 -13.88 11.05
N GLU A 330 3.44 -13.24 12.10
CA GLU A 330 3.28 -11.83 12.35
C GLU A 330 4.64 -11.15 12.37
N SER A 331 4.68 -9.85 12.05
CA SER A 331 5.87 -9.01 12.14
C SER A 331 5.56 -7.74 12.93
N ASP A 332 6.41 -7.47 13.92
CA ASP A 332 6.39 -6.25 14.72
C ASP A 332 7.19 -5.10 14.08
N ALA A 333 7.77 -5.32 12.89
CA ALA A 333 8.53 -4.29 12.19
C ALA A 333 7.68 -3.04 11.94
N LEU A 334 8.33 -1.87 12.07
CA LEU A 334 7.71 -0.60 11.69
C LEU A 334 7.62 -0.54 10.17
N ILE A 335 6.42 -0.35 9.63
CA ILE A 335 6.20 -0.19 8.18
C ILE A 335 5.26 1.00 7.91
N SER A 336 5.32 1.52 6.69
CA SER A 336 4.41 2.56 6.21
C SER A 336 3.64 2.09 4.98
N THR A 337 2.45 2.64 4.73
CA THR A 337 1.75 2.46 3.45
C THR A 337 2.59 2.90 2.24
N ALA A 338 3.58 3.78 2.43
CA ALA A 338 4.57 4.11 1.40
C ALA A 338 5.37 2.88 0.93
N ASP A 339 5.57 1.88 1.80
CA ASP A 339 6.40 0.71 1.55
C ASP A 339 5.84 -0.24 0.49
N VAL A 340 4.55 -0.10 0.17
CA VAL A 340 3.92 -0.79 -0.96
C VAL A 340 4.70 -0.54 -2.24
N TYR A 341 5.14 0.69 -2.47
CA TYR A 341 5.83 1.09 -3.70
C TYR A 341 7.10 0.27 -3.97
N MET A 342 8.04 0.24 -3.02
CA MET A 342 9.27 -0.54 -3.15
C MET A 342 9.06 -2.05 -3.00
N THR A 343 7.96 -2.45 -2.38
CA THR A 343 7.60 -3.88 -2.33
C THR A 343 7.12 -4.36 -3.69
N VAL A 344 6.27 -3.58 -4.38
CA VAL A 344 5.84 -3.87 -5.75
C VAL A 344 7.04 -3.94 -6.70
N ALA A 345 7.97 -2.98 -6.62
CA ALA A 345 9.20 -3.02 -7.41
C ALA A 345 10.02 -4.29 -7.16
N GLY A 346 10.19 -4.67 -5.89
CA GLY A 346 10.91 -5.88 -5.49
C GLY A 346 10.26 -7.16 -5.99
N LEU A 347 8.93 -7.28 -5.85
CA LEU A 347 8.15 -8.42 -6.36
C LEU A 347 8.18 -8.52 -7.89
N ALA A 348 8.22 -7.38 -8.58
CA ALA A 348 8.41 -7.30 -10.02
C ALA A 348 9.88 -7.50 -10.46
N GLY A 349 10.77 -7.90 -9.55
CA GLY A 349 12.16 -8.25 -9.86
C GLY A 349 13.03 -7.06 -10.29
N MET A 350 12.63 -5.83 -9.97
CA MET A 350 13.38 -4.63 -10.35
C MET A 350 14.65 -4.50 -9.49
N SER A 351 15.80 -4.41 -10.14
CA SER A 351 17.11 -4.21 -9.46
C SER A 351 17.50 -2.75 -9.28
N SER A 352 16.80 -1.83 -9.96
CA SER A 352 17.04 -0.38 -9.90
C SER A 352 15.75 0.34 -10.21
N LEU A 353 15.54 1.48 -9.55
CA LEU A 353 14.39 2.34 -9.82
C LEU A 353 14.77 3.45 -10.81
N PRO A 354 13.90 3.79 -11.76
CA PRO A 354 14.10 4.90 -12.68
C PRO A 354 13.67 6.25 -12.07
N LEU A 355 14.06 6.52 -10.82
CA LEU A 355 13.53 7.66 -10.07
C LEU A 355 14.52 8.83 -10.03
N GLN A 356 13.97 10.02 -10.29
CA GLN A 356 14.71 11.28 -10.20
C GLN A 356 14.62 11.90 -8.81
N ASN A 357 13.55 11.59 -8.06
CA ASN A 357 13.29 12.16 -6.75
C ASN A 357 13.51 11.13 -5.63
N PRO A 358 13.82 11.57 -4.39
CA PRO A 358 13.98 10.66 -3.25
C PRO A 358 12.71 9.86 -2.97
N VAL A 359 12.83 8.59 -2.61
CA VAL A 359 11.71 7.75 -2.16
C VAL A 359 11.87 7.45 -0.69
N ASP A 360 10.77 7.56 0.06
CA ASP A 360 10.74 7.29 1.51
C ASP A 360 10.38 5.81 1.81
N SER A 361 9.85 5.12 0.80
CA SER A 361 9.49 3.70 0.80
C SER A 361 10.71 2.79 0.95
N VAL A 362 10.54 1.72 1.74
CA VAL A 362 11.48 0.58 1.78
C VAL A 362 10.76 -0.70 1.36
N SER A 363 11.47 -1.64 0.74
CA SER A 363 10.85 -2.89 0.30
C SER A 363 10.53 -3.79 1.49
N LEU A 364 9.32 -4.35 1.52
CA LEU A 364 8.90 -5.35 2.51
C LEU A 364 9.26 -6.78 2.12
N VAL A 365 9.77 -7.01 0.90
CA VAL A 365 10.17 -8.34 0.40
C VAL A 365 11.07 -9.10 1.40
N PRO A 366 12.06 -8.48 2.08
CA PRO A 366 12.86 -9.18 3.09
C PRO A 366 12.02 -9.78 4.22
N TYR A 367 10.94 -9.13 4.67
CA TYR A 367 10.05 -9.69 5.69
C TYR A 367 9.19 -10.85 5.16
N LEU A 368 8.98 -10.93 3.84
CA LEU A 368 8.23 -12.02 3.20
C LEU A 368 9.10 -13.27 3.03
N ASP A 369 10.39 -13.09 2.73
CA ASP A 369 11.37 -14.15 2.47
C ASP A 369 12.04 -14.69 3.74
N ASP A 370 12.31 -13.84 4.72
CA ASP A 370 12.99 -14.21 5.97
C ASP A 370 12.09 -13.95 7.21
N PRO A 371 11.62 -15.01 7.90
CA PRO A 371 10.86 -14.89 9.15
C PRO A 371 11.61 -14.20 10.30
N ASP A 372 12.93 -14.18 10.26
CA ASP A 372 13.77 -13.59 11.31
C ASP A 372 14.27 -12.18 10.93
N GLN A 373 13.73 -11.58 9.87
CA GLN A 373 14.12 -10.25 9.40
C GLN A 373 13.85 -9.18 10.47
N GLU A 374 14.93 -8.54 10.93
CA GLU A 374 14.86 -7.37 11.82
C GLU A 374 14.26 -6.15 11.09
N SER A 375 13.73 -5.19 11.86
CA SER A 375 13.15 -3.97 11.30
C SER A 375 14.16 -3.19 10.46
N ILE A 376 13.84 -2.99 9.18
CA ILE A 376 14.62 -2.22 8.20
C ILE A 376 14.67 -0.74 8.58
N ARG A 377 13.59 -0.19 9.13
CA ARG A 377 13.52 1.18 9.64
C ARG A 377 13.56 1.21 11.16
N SER A 378 14.22 2.22 11.72
CA SER A 378 14.19 2.51 13.17
C SER A 378 13.02 3.40 13.57
N THR A 379 12.48 4.18 12.63
CA THR A 379 11.35 5.09 12.85
C THR A 379 10.35 5.02 11.70
N VAL A 380 9.09 5.35 11.99
CA VAL A 380 8.03 5.54 10.97
C VAL A 380 7.35 6.90 11.17
N PHE A 381 6.89 7.49 10.08
CA PHE A 381 6.38 8.85 10.01
C PHE A 381 4.99 8.91 9.38
N SER A 382 4.19 9.87 9.83
CA SER A 382 2.88 10.20 9.27
C SER A 382 2.57 11.67 9.54
N GLU A 383 1.73 12.30 8.73
CA GLU A 383 1.44 13.73 8.87
C GLU A 383 0.04 14.11 8.39
N PHE A 384 -0.33 15.34 8.75
CA PHE A 384 -1.55 15.97 8.28
C PHE A 384 -1.31 17.48 8.16
N PHE A 385 -1.57 18.01 6.97
CA PHE A 385 -1.39 19.42 6.70
C PHE A 385 -2.35 19.89 5.62
N PHE A 386 -2.78 21.14 5.71
CA PHE A 386 -3.51 21.75 4.61
C PHE A 386 -2.49 22.24 3.57
N PRO A 387 -2.56 21.76 2.32
CA PRO A 387 -1.65 22.20 1.28
C PRO A 387 -1.89 23.67 0.96
N ASP A 388 -0.79 24.41 0.81
CA ASP A 388 -0.72 25.76 0.25
C ASP A 388 0.56 25.80 -0.59
N LEU A 389 0.50 26.40 -1.78
CA LEU A 389 1.53 26.32 -2.83
C LEU A 389 2.94 26.61 -2.32
N ASP A 390 3.07 27.56 -1.39
CA ASP A 390 4.37 28.01 -0.88
C ASP A 390 4.56 27.75 0.62
N ASN A 391 3.49 27.53 1.39
CA ASN A 391 3.56 27.50 2.85
C ASN A 391 2.45 26.64 3.49
N PRO A 392 2.56 25.31 3.43
CA PRO A 392 1.53 24.42 3.96
C PRO A 392 1.26 24.67 5.45
N THR A 393 -0.02 24.65 5.82
CA THR A 393 -0.39 24.75 7.23
C THR A 393 -0.28 23.38 7.88
N ILE A 394 0.86 23.13 8.52
CA ILE A 394 1.11 21.89 9.26
C ILE A 394 0.16 21.82 10.46
N VAL A 395 -0.63 20.76 10.54
CA VAL A 395 -1.51 20.50 11.68
C VAL A 395 -0.84 19.50 12.61
N TRP A 396 -0.40 18.35 12.08
CA TRP A 396 0.29 17.32 12.84
C TRP A 396 1.45 16.72 12.05
N ARG A 397 2.51 16.37 12.78
CA ARG A 397 3.55 15.44 12.35
C ARG A 397 3.77 14.42 13.45
N MET A 398 3.77 13.16 13.08
CA MET A 398 3.93 12.02 13.97
C MET A 398 5.17 11.25 13.56
N ILE A 399 6.00 10.90 14.54
CA ILE A 399 7.12 9.98 14.35
C ILE A 399 7.17 9.05 15.55
N ARG A 400 7.41 7.75 15.32
CA ARG A 400 7.65 6.80 16.41
C ARG A 400 8.84 5.91 16.13
N ASP A 401 9.41 5.38 17.21
CA ASP A 401 10.25 4.19 17.17
C ASP A 401 9.42 2.97 17.65
N ASN A 402 10.09 1.87 18.03
CA ASN A 402 9.44 0.66 18.52
C ASN A 402 8.69 0.82 19.85
N ARG A 403 8.87 1.93 20.57
CA ARG A 403 8.25 2.17 21.87
C ARG A 403 7.60 3.54 21.97
N TYR A 404 8.31 4.61 21.67
CA TYR A 404 7.84 5.96 21.90
C TYR A 404 7.33 6.60 20.62
N LYS A 405 6.26 7.38 20.76
CA LYS A 405 5.68 8.19 19.69
C LYS A 405 5.67 9.66 20.08
N LEU A 406 6.17 10.50 19.19
CA LEU A 406 6.15 11.95 19.28
C LEU A 406 5.11 12.50 18.31
N ILE A 407 4.21 13.33 18.83
CA ILE A 407 3.26 14.13 18.03
C ILE A 407 3.66 15.59 18.15
N VAL A 408 3.89 16.26 17.02
CA VAL A 408 4.15 17.70 16.94
C VAL A 408 2.93 18.37 16.32
N ARG A 409 2.27 19.22 17.10
CA ARG A 409 1.10 20.00 16.67
C ARG A 409 1.54 21.36 16.14
N GLY A 410 0.98 21.77 15.01
CA GLY A 410 1.17 23.09 14.41
C GLY A 410 -0.06 23.99 14.55
N GLY A 411 -0.01 25.15 13.90
CA GLY A 411 -1.12 26.11 13.88
C GLY A 411 -1.52 26.65 15.26
N GLN A 412 -2.83 26.83 15.47
CA GLN A 412 -3.39 27.39 16.71
C GLN A 412 -3.30 26.42 17.90
N GLN A 413 -2.99 25.14 17.67
CA GLN A 413 -2.82 24.11 18.69
C GLN A 413 -1.35 23.73 18.89
N ALA A 414 -0.43 24.66 18.60
CA ALA A 414 1.01 24.39 18.64
C ALA A 414 1.44 23.75 19.97
N GLY A 415 2.13 22.62 19.89
CA GLY A 415 2.45 21.80 21.05
C GLY A 415 3.17 20.51 20.68
N ARG A 416 3.54 19.74 21.70
CA ARG A 416 4.13 18.40 21.56
C ARG A 416 3.50 17.45 22.54
N GLU A 417 3.40 16.19 22.15
CA GLU A 417 2.96 15.09 22.99
C GLU A 417 3.90 13.91 22.80
N LEU A 418 4.08 13.13 23.87
CA LEU A 418 4.92 11.94 23.85
C LEU A 418 4.15 10.80 24.51
N TYR A 419 4.05 9.66 23.83
CA TYR A 419 3.37 8.45 24.31
C TYR A 419 4.32 7.27 24.33
N ASP A 420 4.11 6.35 25.28
CA ASP A 420 4.80 5.06 25.36
C ASP A 420 3.84 3.96 24.87
N LEU A 421 4.00 3.53 23.63
CA LEU A 421 3.08 2.59 22.99
C LEU A 421 3.24 1.14 23.47
N GLN A 422 4.28 0.83 24.23
CA GLN A 422 4.41 -0.50 24.85
C GLN A 422 3.56 -0.61 26.11
N ASP A 423 3.58 0.42 26.95
CA ASP A 423 2.83 0.45 28.22
C ASP A 423 1.43 1.08 28.07
N ASP A 424 1.22 1.90 27.03
CA ASP A 424 0.00 2.65 26.72
C ASP A 424 -0.30 2.65 25.20
N PRO A 425 -0.69 1.49 24.62
CA PRO A 425 -0.92 1.33 23.19
C PRO A 425 -2.11 2.13 22.64
N PHE A 426 -2.96 2.70 23.52
CA PHE A 426 -4.12 3.52 23.15
C PHE A 426 -3.93 5.00 23.48
N GLU A 427 -2.70 5.42 23.81
CA GLU A 427 -2.29 6.81 24.00
C GLU A 427 -3.16 7.58 25.03
N ARG A 428 -3.45 6.94 26.16
CA ARG A 428 -4.25 7.51 27.25
C ARG A 428 -3.49 8.52 28.09
N LYS A 429 -2.16 8.42 28.16
CA LYS A 429 -1.30 9.24 29.02
C LYS A 429 -0.21 9.93 28.21
N ASN A 430 -0.38 11.23 27.99
CA ASN A 430 0.70 12.08 27.49
C ASN A 430 1.81 12.20 28.56
N LEU A 431 3.00 11.71 28.25
CA LEU A 431 4.16 11.74 29.15
C LEU A 431 4.69 13.15 29.40
N MET A 432 4.29 14.13 28.60
CA MET A 432 4.68 15.53 28.78
C MET A 432 3.85 16.27 29.84
N ASP A 433 2.76 15.69 30.33
CA ASP A 433 1.93 16.29 31.39
C ASP A 433 2.58 16.16 32.78
N GLU A 434 3.62 15.34 32.90
CA GLU A 434 4.41 15.11 34.11
C GLU A 434 5.92 15.29 33.81
N PRO A 435 6.78 15.45 34.83
CA PRO A 435 8.23 15.45 34.62
C PRO A 435 8.69 14.11 34.02
N MET A 436 9.22 14.16 32.79
CA MET A 436 9.75 12.99 32.10
C MET A 436 10.95 12.38 32.84
N THR A 437 11.03 11.06 32.84
CA THR A 437 12.22 10.30 33.25
C THR A 437 13.40 10.55 32.28
N PRO A 438 14.65 10.22 32.68
CA PRO A 438 15.79 10.33 31.77
C PRO A 438 15.61 9.58 30.44
N ASP A 439 15.02 8.38 30.47
CA ASP A 439 14.80 7.56 29.27
C ASP A 439 13.74 8.18 28.35
N GLN A 440 12.64 8.68 28.92
CA GLN A 440 11.59 9.39 28.16
C GLN A 440 12.13 10.68 27.54
N MET A 441 12.97 11.43 28.26
CA MET A 441 13.64 12.61 27.71
C MET A 441 14.60 12.25 26.58
N ALA A 442 15.35 11.16 26.71
CA ALA A 442 16.23 10.68 25.65
C ALA A 442 15.44 10.29 24.39
N ALA A 443 14.33 9.57 24.54
CA ALA A 443 13.45 9.23 23.43
C ALA A 443 12.84 10.47 22.76
N PHE A 444 12.37 11.44 23.54
CA PHE A 444 11.87 12.72 23.01
C PHE A 444 12.91 13.45 22.17
N LEU A 445 14.16 13.54 22.65
CA LEU A 445 15.24 14.20 21.93
C LEU A 445 15.63 13.43 20.66
N TYR A 446 15.69 12.11 20.74
CA TYR A 446 15.95 11.23 19.60
C TYR A 446 14.89 11.42 18.51
N LEU A 447 13.61 11.23 18.82
CA LEU A 447 12.51 11.38 17.86
C LEU A 447 12.40 12.81 17.31
N SER A 448 12.69 13.83 18.13
CA SER A 448 12.74 15.21 17.65
C SER A 448 13.84 15.41 16.62
N GLN A 449 15.01 14.79 16.80
CA GLN A 449 16.14 14.88 15.88
C GLN A 449 15.83 14.10 14.58
N GLU A 450 15.33 12.87 14.68
CA GLU A 450 14.92 12.06 13.53
C GLU A 450 13.87 12.78 12.66
N LEU A 451 12.91 13.45 13.29
CA LEU A 451 11.92 14.26 12.56
C LEU A 451 12.56 15.43 11.82
N VAL A 452 13.51 16.14 12.45
CA VAL A 452 14.23 17.25 11.81
C VAL A 452 15.07 16.74 10.63
N ASP A 453 15.77 15.63 10.82
CA ASP A 453 16.64 15.06 9.79
C ASP A 453 15.82 14.55 8.60
N LEU A 454 14.71 13.86 8.85
CA LEU A 454 13.78 13.42 7.79
C LEU A 454 13.31 14.61 6.94
N LEU A 455 12.83 15.67 7.59
CA LEU A 455 12.29 16.84 6.90
C LEU A 455 13.35 17.70 6.20
N ALA A 456 14.63 17.53 6.54
CA ALA A 456 15.73 18.23 5.89
C ALA A 456 16.14 17.60 4.55
N THR A 457 15.69 16.37 4.25
CA THR A 457 16.07 15.62 3.04
C THR A 457 15.28 16.01 1.78
N GLY A 458 14.74 17.23 1.72
CA GLY A 458 13.86 17.80 0.69
C GLY A 458 13.82 17.10 -0.67
#